data_AF-A0A353VBH9-F1
#
_entry.id   AF-A0A353VBH9-F1
#
_cell.length_a   1.000
_cell.length_b   1.000
_cell.length_c   1.000
_cell.angle_alpha   90.00
_cell.angle_beta   90.00
_cell.angle_gamma   90.00
#
_symmetry.space_group_name_H-M   'P 1'
#
loop_
_entity.id
_entity.type
_entity.pdbx_description
1 polymer ?
#
loop_
_entity_poly.entity_id
_entity_poly.type
_entity_poly.pdbx_seq_one_letter_code
_entity_poly.pdbx_strand_id
1 'polypeptide(L)'
;MRQRIGVFVVAAVTLLALLASGVALAARDAPSVDDRMREIAAGLRCPVCQNLSVADSPSQLAQQMRALIRERLVAGESREQIEAYFVSKYGEWVLLSPRRRGLNLLLWVGPLAGAALGLLLAARYVRRWARRPAAAPARAPEPALLERVRAEVAREPAPASPEAAAGASPLERELLRLYEALRELAFDHHAGKLSPEDYEAMRADYEARAAAVLRERDVEARPAPAPRAPARGRKPLRVALTAASLLVFGVALGVFLAQGLRPRGSSMDSITGDFLTGTGPGGISGTLSFRGNTVERNLAEGRAAFERGDYRMAIDHFKSMLEVDPNDPTALSYLGMILARGGHADAGLQAIDRALRTAPDHPLALWTRGLVLYEAKGDPDGAIRAWETLLRRPLASPDADAVARMLAEARRQLATPATGLSSRAAPPAPAAERRLIAGAVTLSEGIRGEAPVTGTLFVIARRGAGAPVAVKRIVDPKFPVSFVLGPEDVMQPGAELAGEVTLVARLKRDGRAGPAVRGDLEGAAPGPVAVGTTNARITLEAVR
;
A
#
# COMPACT_ATOMS: atom_id res chain seq x y z
N MET A 1 0.36 -57.89 -5.21
CA MET A 1 0.92 -57.18 -4.03
C MET A 1 2.39 -56.74 -4.26
N ARG A 2 3.28 -57.62 -4.77
CA ARG A 2 4.69 -57.31 -5.08
C ARG A 2 4.94 -56.09 -6.00
N GLN A 3 4.12 -55.87 -7.04
CA GLN A 3 4.28 -54.72 -7.95
C GLN A 3 3.99 -53.35 -7.30
N ARG A 4 3.09 -53.28 -6.31
CA ARG A 4 2.80 -52.02 -5.60
C ARG A 4 3.92 -51.64 -4.65
N ILE A 5 4.64 -52.62 -4.09
CA ILE A 5 5.77 -52.40 -3.17
C ILE A 5 6.98 -51.84 -3.93
N GLY A 6 7.26 -52.34 -5.14
CA GLY A 6 8.36 -51.85 -5.97
C GLY A 6 8.23 -50.37 -6.37
N VAL A 7 7.01 -49.93 -6.71
CA VAL A 7 6.75 -48.52 -7.05
C VAL A 7 6.94 -47.60 -5.84
N PHE A 8 6.53 -48.03 -4.65
CA PHE A 8 6.72 -47.26 -3.42
C PHE A 8 8.19 -47.14 -3.00
N VAL A 9 8.99 -48.20 -3.19
CA VAL A 9 10.43 -48.17 -2.85
C VAL A 9 11.20 -47.27 -3.82
N VAL A 10 10.92 -47.34 -5.13
CA VAL A 10 11.58 -46.48 -6.12
C VAL A 10 11.18 -45.01 -5.92
N ALA A 11 9.92 -44.73 -5.59
CA ALA A 11 9.45 -43.38 -5.26
C ALA A 11 10.09 -42.86 -3.96
N ALA A 12 10.25 -43.71 -2.95
CA ALA A 12 10.91 -43.33 -1.70
C ALA A 12 12.41 -43.05 -1.89
N VAL A 13 13.11 -43.87 -2.70
CA VAL A 13 14.55 -43.68 -2.99
C VAL A 13 14.80 -42.44 -3.85
N THR A 14 13.94 -42.18 -4.85
CA THR A 14 14.03 -40.95 -5.66
C THR A 14 13.70 -39.71 -4.83
N LEU A 15 12.71 -39.77 -3.94
CA LEU A 15 12.41 -38.69 -3.00
C LEU A 15 13.58 -38.45 -2.01
N LEU A 16 14.21 -39.52 -1.51
CA LEU A 16 15.38 -39.42 -0.63
C LEU A 16 16.60 -38.84 -1.36
N ALA A 17 16.81 -39.21 -2.63
CA ALA A 17 17.88 -38.69 -3.47
C ALA A 17 17.66 -37.21 -3.86
N LEU A 18 16.41 -36.81 -4.10
CA LEU A 18 16.03 -35.40 -4.31
C LEU A 18 16.21 -34.57 -3.03
N LEU A 19 15.85 -35.12 -1.87
CA LEU A 19 16.09 -34.48 -0.57
C LEU A 19 17.58 -34.36 -0.26
N ALA A 20 18.39 -35.39 -0.56
CA ALA A 20 19.84 -35.37 -0.36
C ALA A 20 20.57 -34.42 -1.33
N SER A 21 20.11 -34.33 -2.59
CA SER A 21 20.65 -33.40 -3.58
C SER A 21 20.34 -31.93 -3.23
N GLY A 22 19.23 -31.68 -2.52
CA GLY A 22 18.89 -30.35 -1.99
C GLY A 22 19.81 -29.87 -0.85
N VAL A 23 20.50 -30.79 -0.15
CA VAL A 23 21.38 -30.46 0.98
C VAL A 23 22.81 -30.12 0.52
N ALA A 24 23.26 -30.63 -0.63
CA ALA A 24 24.64 -30.46 -1.12
C ALA A 24 24.94 -29.09 -1.77
N LEU A 25 23.93 -28.28 -2.12
CA LEU A 25 24.11 -26.94 -2.70
C LEU A 25 24.19 -25.79 -1.65
N ALA A 26 24.24 -26.11 -0.36
CA ALA A 26 24.14 -25.10 0.70
C ALA A 26 25.43 -24.88 1.51
N ALA A 27 26.61 -25.20 0.95
CA ALA A 27 27.87 -24.63 1.45
C ALA A 27 28.00 -23.18 0.94
N ARG A 28 27.10 -22.30 1.38
CA ARG A 28 27.27 -20.85 1.20
C ARG A 28 28.26 -20.38 2.25
N ASP A 29 29.20 -19.53 1.83
CA ASP A 29 30.03 -18.77 2.76
C ASP A 29 29.15 -18.10 3.81
N ALA A 30 29.67 -17.99 5.04
CA ALA A 30 28.96 -17.33 6.12
C ALA A 30 28.49 -15.94 5.63
N PRO A 31 27.20 -15.60 5.76
CA PRO A 31 26.64 -14.40 5.15
C PRO A 31 27.39 -13.17 5.64
N SER A 32 27.81 -12.33 4.70
CA SER A 32 28.57 -11.12 5.02
C SER A 32 27.75 -10.21 5.94
N VAL A 33 28.44 -9.32 6.66
CA VAL A 33 27.77 -8.31 7.49
C VAL A 33 26.77 -7.48 6.66
N ASP A 34 27.09 -7.23 5.39
CA ASP A 34 26.22 -6.50 4.47
C ASP A 34 24.99 -7.29 4.02
N ASP A 35 25.11 -8.60 3.90
CA ASP A 35 23.97 -9.47 3.60
C ASP A 35 23.03 -9.57 4.79
N ARG A 36 23.59 -9.74 6.00
CA ARG A 36 22.82 -9.70 7.25
C ARG A 36 22.16 -8.35 7.46
N MET A 37 22.86 -7.25 7.17
CA MET A 37 22.30 -5.90 7.23
C MET A 37 21.13 -5.75 6.26
N ARG A 38 21.28 -6.20 5.00
CA ARG A 38 20.20 -6.17 4.00
C ARG A 38 19.01 -7.01 4.43
N GLU A 39 19.23 -8.19 5.01
CA GLU A 39 18.15 -9.07 5.48
C GLU A 39 17.32 -8.38 6.58
N ILE A 40 17.98 -7.79 7.57
CA ILE A 40 17.31 -7.07 8.65
C ILE A 40 16.60 -5.82 8.10
N ALA A 41 17.26 -5.05 7.25
CA ALA A 41 16.69 -3.86 6.62
C ALA A 41 15.48 -4.18 5.73
N ALA A 42 15.46 -5.34 5.08
CA ALA A 42 14.32 -5.80 4.27
C ALA A 42 13.12 -6.20 5.14
N GLY A 43 13.35 -6.58 6.41
CA GLY A 43 12.30 -6.85 7.39
C GLY A 43 11.74 -5.60 8.08
N LEU A 44 12.37 -4.44 7.89
CA LEU A 44 11.97 -3.17 8.48
C LEU A 44 11.32 -2.25 7.44
N ARG A 45 10.25 -1.57 7.82
CA ARG A 45 9.53 -0.58 7.02
C ARG A 45 10.18 0.79 7.16
N CYS A 46 10.36 1.50 6.05
CA CYS A 46 10.78 2.90 6.10
C CYS A 46 9.61 3.77 6.63
N PRO A 47 9.79 4.54 7.73
CA PRO A 47 8.70 5.32 8.29
C PRO A 47 8.22 6.49 7.42
N VAL A 48 9.09 7.00 6.57
CA VAL A 48 8.87 8.21 5.76
C VAL A 48 8.58 7.89 4.29
N CYS A 49 8.54 6.61 3.92
CA CYS A 49 8.42 6.17 2.54
C CYS A 49 7.10 5.47 2.28
N GLN A 50 6.62 5.53 1.04
CA GLN A 50 5.39 4.86 0.63
C GLN A 50 5.61 3.35 0.54
N ASN A 51 5.37 2.65 1.67
CA ASN A 51 5.28 1.19 1.74
C ASN A 51 6.55 0.42 1.28
N LEU A 52 7.72 1.06 1.34
CA LEU A 52 9.01 0.45 1.02
C LEU A 52 9.72 -0.08 2.27
N SER A 53 10.54 -1.11 2.10
CA SER A 53 11.47 -1.57 3.12
C SER A 53 12.61 -0.58 3.34
N VAL A 54 13.29 -0.66 4.47
CA VAL A 54 14.52 0.11 4.74
C VAL A 54 15.66 -0.32 3.81
N ALA A 55 15.64 -1.56 3.32
CA ALA A 55 16.61 -2.04 2.33
C ALA A 55 16.44 -1.35 0.96
N ASP A 56 15.19 -1.21 0.50
CA ASP A 56 14.87 -0.73 -0.86
C ASP A 56 14.68 0.79 -0.94
N SER A 57 14.42 1.44 0.21
CA SER A 57 14.16 2.86 0.24
C SER A 57 15.40 3.73 -0.04
N PRO A 58 15.31 4.73 -0.93
CA PRO A 58 16.38 5.69 -1.18
C PRO A 58 16.43 6.82 -0.13
N SER A 59 15.49 6.90 0.82
CA SER A 59 15.40 8.04 1.74
C SER A 59 16.61 8.17 2.67
N GLN A 60 16.94 9.40 3.07
CA GLN A 60 18.03 9.67 4.00
C GLN A 60 17.85 8.91 5.33
N LEU A 61 16.61 8.82 5.82
CA LEU A 61 16.30 8.03 7.02
C LEU A 61 16.61 6.53 6.81
N ALA A 62 16.23 5.95 5.67
CA ALA A 62 16.54 4.55 5.38
C ALA A 62 18.04 4.30 5.25
N GLN A 63 18.82 5.26 4.74
CA GLN A 63 20.28 5.19 4.72
C GLN A 63 20.86 5.21 6.14
N GLN A 64 20.38 6.11 7.00
CA GLN A 64 20.79 6.17 8.42
C GLN A 64 20.42 4.89 9.18
N MET A 65 19.22 4.33 8.96
CA MET A 65 18.80 3.08 9.57
C MET A 65 19.70 1.91 9.13
N ARG A 66 20.07 1.82 7.84
CA ARG A 66 21.02 0.80 7.34
C ARG A 66 22.40 0.94 7.98
N ALA A 67 22.90 2.16 8.09
CA ALA A 67 24.17 2.44 8.77
C ALA A 67 24.15 1.96 10.23
N LEU A 68 23.07 2.26 10.95
CA LEU A 68 22.90 1.85 12.35
C LEU A 68 22.73 0.33 12.51
N ILE A 69 22.02 -0.34 11.58
CA ILE A 69 21.92 -1.81 11.56
C ILE A 69 23.31 -2.43 11.39
N ARG A 70 24.11 -1.91 10.45
CA ARG A 70 25.49 -2.39 10.22
C ARG A 70 26.35 -2.20 11.47
N GLU A 71 26.30 -1.02 12.09
CA GLU A 71 27.03 -0.74 13.33
C GLU A 71 26.70 -1.74 14.44
N ARG A 72 25.41 -2.01 14.68
CA ARG A 72 24.97 -2.97 15.70
C ARG A 72 25.30 -4.42 15.35
N LEU A 73 25.29 -4.79 14.08
CA LEU A 73 25.75 -6.11 13.63
C LEU A 73 27.25 -6.31 13.88
N VAL A 74 28.06 -5.27 13.64
CA VAL A 74 29.50 -5.29 13.95
C VAL A 74 29.74 -5.33 15.45
N ALA A 75 28.88 -4.69 16.25
CA ALA A 75 28.89 -4.78 17.71
C ALA A 75 28.46 -6.16 18.26
N GLY A 76 28.10 -7.12 17.39
CA GLY A 76 27.75 -8.48 17.77
C GLY A 76 26.29 -8.66 18.22
N GLU A 77 25.41 -7.67 18.01
CA GLU A 77 23.99 -7.80 18.35
C GLU A 77 23.26 -8.80 17.43
N SER A 78 22.29 -9.51 18.00
CA SER A 78 21.40 -10.42 17.25
C SER A 78 20.35 -9.65 16.46
N ARG A 79 19.76 -10.32 15.47
CA ARG A 79 18.64 -9.77 14.67
C ARG A 79 17.49 -9.30 15.56
N GLU A 80 17.11 -10.11 16.55
CA GLU A 80 16.00 -9.83 17.45
C GLU A 80 16.27 -8.61 18.33
N GLN A 81 17.54 -8.41 18.74
CA GLN A 81 17.96 -7.24 19.51
C GLN A 81 17.89 -5.97 18.67
N ILE A 82 18.38 -6.02 17.43
CA ILE A 82 18.32 -4.91 16.48
C ILE A 82 16.85 -4.56 16.15
N GLU A 83 16.03 -5.56 15.84
CA GLU A 83 14.60 -5.36 15.61
C GLU A 83 13.90 -4.78 16.85
N ALA A 84 14.22 -5.27 18.06
CA ALA A 84 13.67 -4.74 19.31
C ALA A 84 14.08 -3.27 19.54
N TYR A 85 15.30 -2.89 19.18
CA TYR A 85 15.74 -1.50 19.23
C TYR A 85 14.87 -0.61 18.33
N PHE A 86 14.65 -0.99 17.07
CA PHE A 86 13.79 -0.22 16.16
C PHE A 86 12.32 -0.23 16.61
N VAL A 87 11.80 -1.34 17.12
CA VAL A 87 10.46 -1.42 17.69
C VAL A 87 10.32 -0.52 18.92
N SER A 88 11.35 -0.36 19.75
CA SER A 88 11.31 0.55 20.91
C SER A 88 11.21 2.03 20.52
N LYS A 89 11.76 2.40 19.35
CA LYS A 89 11.79 3.78 18.85
C LYS A 89 10.58 4.12 17.98
N TYR A 90 10.19 3.19 17.11
CA TYR A 90 9.16 3.42 16.10
C TYR A 90 7.85 2.68 16.42
N GLY A 91 7.86 1.64 17.25
CA GLY A 91 6.71 0.76 17.52
C GLY A 91 6.70 -0.49 16.63
N GLU A 92 5.77 -1.42 16.90
CA GLU A 92 5.75 -2.73 16.22
C GLU A 92 5.45 -2.65 14.71
N TRP A 93 4.84 -1.56 14.24
CA TRP A 93 4.54 -1.33 12.82
C TRP A 93 5.77 -1.17 11.92
N VAL A 94 6.94 -0.89 12.53
CA VAL A 94 8.20 -0.83 11.79
C VAL A 94 8.60 -2.20 11.24
N LEU A 95 8.08 -3.29 11.80
CA LEU A 95 8.29 -4.62 11.25
C LEU A 95 7.32 -4.85 10.08
N LEU A 96 7.85 -5.19 8.90
CA LEU A 96 7.04 -5.55 7.74
C LEU A 96 6.23 -6.84 7.98
N SER A 97 6.74 -7.72 8.85
CA SER A 97 6.03 -8.91 9.32
C SER A 97 5.76 -8.82 10.83
N PRO A 98 4.50 -8.92 11.28
CA PRO A 98 4.17 -8.89 12.70
C PRO A 98 4.78 -10.09 13.44
N ARG A 99 5.20 -9.87 14.70
CA ARG A 99 5.82 -10.94 15.52
C ARG A 99 4.83 -12.08 15.72
N ARG A 100 5.31 -13.33 15.66
CA ARG A 100 4.50 -14.55 15.88
C ARG A 100 4.20 -14.79 17.36
N ARG A 101 3.67 -13.80 18.08
CA ARG A 101 3.30 -13.89 19.51
C ARG A 101 1.97 -13.17 19.76
N GLY A 102 1.24 -13.61 20.78
CA GLY A 102 -0.03 -12.99 21.17
C GLY A 102 -1.10 -13.07 20.07
N LEU A 103 -1.83 -11.98 19.86
CA LEU A 103 -2.92 -11.89 18.88
C LEU A 103 -2.46 -12.09 17.43
N ASN A 104 -1.22 -11.72 17.10
CA ASN A 104 -0.68 -11.88 15.75
C ASN A 104 -0.60 -13.34 15.30
N LEU A 105 -0.63 -14.31 16.23
CA LEU A 105 -0.65 -15.74 15.91
C LEU A 105 -1.91 -16.14 15.12
N LEU A 106 -3.03 -15.43 15.32
CA LEU A 106 -4.28 -15.65 14.59
C LEU A 106 -4.12 -15.43 13.07
N LEU A 107 -3.27 -14.50 12.65
CA LEU A 107 -3.01 -14.23 11.24
C LEU A 107 -2.33 -15.42 10.55
N TRP A 108 -1.46 -16.12 11.27
CA TRP A 108 -0.69 -17.26 10.75
C TRP A 108 -1.45 -18.59 10.88
N VAL A 109 -2.09 -18.83 12.03
CA VAL A 109 -2.79 -20.09 12.31
C VAL A 109 -4.23 -20.08 11.78
N GLY A 110 -4.86 -18.91 11.71
CA GLY A 110 -6.27 -18.74 11.31
C GLY A 110 -6.60 -19.35 9.94
N PRO A 111 -5.84 -19.07 8.86
CA PRO A 111 -6.09 -19.67 7.55
C PRO A 111 -6.02 -21.21 7.56
N LEU A 112 -5.03 -21.77 8.26
CA LEU A 112 -4.86 -23.22 8.38
C LEU A 112 -5.98 -23.86 9.21
N ALA A 113 -6.34 -23.25 10.33
CA ALA A 113 -7.44 -23.70 11.17
C ALA A 113 -8.79 -23.63 10.45
N GLY A 114 -9.03 -22.55 9.69
CA GLY A 114 -10.22 -22.37 8.87
C GLY A 114 -10.31 -23.43 7.75
N ALA A 115 -9.21 -23.69 7.04
CA ALA A 115 -9.15 -24.74 6.03
C ALA A 115 -9.43 -26.13 6.63
N ALA A 116 -8.81 -26.45 7.77
CA ALA A 116 -9.03 -27.71 8.48
C ALA A 116 -10.49 -27.87 8.93
N LEU A 117 -11.09 -26.81 9.48
CA LEU A 117 -12.50 -26.80 9.87
C LEU A 117 -13.42 -26.97 8.66
N GLY A 118 -13.14 -26.29 7.55
CA GLY A 118 -13.87 -26.43 6.29
C GLY A 118 -13.84 -27.85 5.75
N LEU A 119 -12.65 -28.47 5.69
CA LEU A 119 -12.46 -29.87 5.31
C LEU A 119 -13.24 -30.83 6.22
N LEU A 120 -13.22 -30.59 7.54
CA LEU A 120 -13.94 -31.40 8.52
C LEU A 120 -15.46 -31.30 8.34
N LEU A 121 -15.99 -30.10 8.09
CA LEU A 121 -17.41 -29.86 7.83
C LEU A 121 -17.85 -30.46 6.50
N ALA A 122 -17.06 -30.29 5.44
CA ALA A 122 -17.30 -30.91 4.14
C ALA A 122 -17.31 -32.44 4.24
N ALA A 123 -16.34 -33.04 4.92
CA ALA A 123 -16.30 -34.48 5.17
C ALA A 123 -17.53 -34.97 5.94
N ARG A 124 -17.99 -34.22 6.95
CA ARG A 124 -19.23 -34.53 7.67
C ARG A 124 -20.47 -34.41 6.78
N TYR A 125 -20.54 -33.38 5.94
CA TYR A 125 -21.64 -33.18 5.01
C TYR A 125 -21.72 -34.32 3.99
N VAL A 126 -20.60 -34.66 3.34
CA VAL A 126 -20.51 -35.77 2.38
C VAL A 126 -20.85 -37.09 3.05
N ARG A 127 -20.34 -37.36 4.26
CA ARG A 127 -20.70 -38.58 5.02
C ARG A 127 -22.19 -38.63 5.33
N ARG A 128 -22.82 -37.51 5.66
CA ARG A 128 -24.26 -37.44 5.94
C ARG A 128 -25.11 -37.60 4.68
N TRP A 129 -24.62 -37.11 3.54
CA TRP A 129 -25.26 -37.26 2.24
C TRP A 129 -25.12 -38.69 1.72
N ALA A 130 -23.94 -39.30 1.80
CA ALA A 130 -23.69 -40.69 1.44
C ALA A 130 -24.40 -41.69 2.36
N ARG A 131 -24.67 -41.30 3.62
CA ARG A 131 -25.49 -42.07 4.57
C ARG A 131 -26.97 -41.71 4.51
N ARG A 132 -27.43 -40.88 3.55
CA ARG A 132 -28.87 -40.86 3.27
C ARG A 132 -29.23 -42.28 2.86
N PRO A 133 -30.12 -42.97 3.60
CA PRO A 133 -30.59 -44.26 3.13
C PRO A 133 -31.10 -44.00 1.72
N ALA A 134 -30.62 -44.78 0.75
CA ALA A 134 -31.22 -44.82 -0.58
C ALA A 134 -32.73 -44.88 -0.36
N ALA A 135 -33.47 -43.97 -0.99
CA ALA A 135 -34.92 -43.97 -0.90
C ALA A 135 -35.37 -45.42 -1.08
N ALA A 136 -36.06 -45.97 -0.08
CA ALA A 136 -36.52 -47.35 -0.12
C ALA A 136 -37.14 -47.56 -1.51
N PRO A 137 -36.77 -48.64 -2.24
CA PRO A 137 -37.28 -48.87 -3.58
C PRO A 137 -38.79 -48.66 -3.56
N ALA A 138 -39.28 -47.82 -4.48
CA ALA A 138 -40.69 -47.43 -4.54
C ALA A 138 -41.52 -48.70 -4.35
N ARG A 139 -42.34 -48.72 -3.29
CA ARG A 139 -43.16 -49.87 -2.91
C ARG A 139 -43.82 -50.38 -4.18
N ALA A 140 -43.62 -51.67 -4.50
CA ALA A 140 -44.16 -52.28 -5.71
C ALA A 140 -45.63 -51.86 -5.89
N PRO A 141 -46.05 -51.43 -7.09
CA PRO A 141 -47.41 -50.95 -7.30
C PRO A 141 -48.41 -51.99 -6.80
N GLU A 142 -49.37 -51.57 -5.99
CA GLU A 142 -50.36 -52.45 -5.38
C GLU A 142 -51.11 -53.18 -6.50
N PRO A 143 -51.22 -54.52 -6.47
CA PRO A 143 -51.74 -55.30 -7.60
C PRO A 143 -53.17 -54.88 -8.00
N ALA A 144 -53.96 -54.39 -7.05
CA ALA A 144 -55.29 -53.86 -7.29
C ALA A 144 -55.32 -52.59 -8.17
N LEU A 145 -54.29 -51.74 -8.09
CA LEU A 145 -54.19 -50.54 -8.93
C LEU A 145 -53.77 -50.89 -10.36
N LEU A 146 -52.91 -51.89 -10.54
CA LEU A 146 -52.51 -52.37 -11.87
C LEU A 146 -53.68 -53.00 -12.62
N GLU A 147 -54.49 -53.81 -11.94
CA GLU A 147 -55.71 -54.38 -12.53
C GLU A 147 -56.73 -53.29 -12.93
N ARG A 148 -56.84 -52.22 -12.14
CA ARG A 148 -57.68 -51.05 -12.50
C ARG A 148 -57.15 -50.32 -13.74
N VAL A 149 -55.84 -50.11 -13.83
CA VAL A 149 -55.20 -49.52 -15.02
C VAL A 149 -55.50 -50.36 -16.26
N ARG A 150 -55.32 -51.69 -16.20
CA ARG A 150 -55.62 -52.60 -17.31
C ARG A 150 -57.09 -52.55 -17.73
N ALA A 151 -57.99 -52.53 -16.75
CA ALA A 151 -59.42 -52.43 -16.99
C ALA A 151 -59.83 -51.08 -17.60
N GLU A 152 -59.21 -49.96 -17.19
CA GLU A 152 -59.46 -48.64 -17.75
C GLU A 152 -58.89 -48.49 -19.18
N VAL A 153 -57.68 -49.01 -19.42
CA VAL A 153 -57.07 -49.04 -20.77
C VAL A 153 -57.96 -49.81 -21.76
N ALA A 154 -58.55 -50.92 -21.31
CA ALA A 154 -59.43 -51.77 -22.12
C ALA A 154 -60.85 -51.21 -22.32
N ARG A 155 -61.31 -50.24 -21.50
CA ARG A 155 -62.71 -49.76 -21.51
C ARG A 155 -63.04 -48.67 -22.52
N GLU A 156 -62.07 -47.96 -23.09
CA GLU A 156 -62.32 -46.80 -23.96
C GLU A 156 -61.74 -46.94 -25.38
N PRO A 157 -62.53 -46.66 -26.43
CA PRO A 157 -62.03 -46.26 -27.75
C PRO A 157 -61.83 -44.72 -27.80
N ALA A 158 -60.74 -44.24 -28.40
CA ALA A 158 -60.43 -42.80 -28.55
C ALA A 158 -61.36 -42.07 -29.56
N PRO A 159 -61.48 -40.71 -29.51
CA PRO A 159 -61.59 -39.81 -28.38
C PRO A 159 -62.97 -39.09 -28.35
N ALA A 160 -63.40 -38.62 -27.17
CA ALA A 160 -64.32 -37.49 -27.10
C ALA A 160 -63.60 -36.24 -27.67
N SER A 161 -64.33 -35.35 -28.34
CA SER A 161 -63.82 -34.20 -29.08
C SER A 161 -62.66 -33.43 -28.41
N PRO A 162 -61.82 -32.70 -29.17
CA PRO A 162 -60.73 -31.86 -28.64
C PRO A 162 -61.17 -30.89 -27.53
N GLU A 163 -62.46 -30.53 -27.50
CA GLU A 163 -63.10 -29.67 -26.50
C GLU A 163 -63.22 -30.35 -25.12
N ALA A 164 -63.39 -31.68 -25.06
CA ALA A 164 -63.43 -32.44 -23.80
C ALA A 164 -62.05 -32.53 -23.13
N ALA A 165 -60.96 -32.53 -23.92
CA ALA A 165 -59.59 -32.56 -23.41
C ALA A 165 -59.12 -31.22 -22.80
N ALA A 166 -59.79 -30.11 -23.13
CA ALA A 166 -59.43 -28.77 -22.66
C ALA A 166 -59.80 -28.51 -21.18
N GLY A 167 -60.75 -29.27 -20.63
CA GLY A 167 -61.19 -29.17 -19.22
C GLY A 167 -60.52 -30.15 -18.25
N ALA A 168 -59.69 -31.07 -18.74
CA ALA A 168 -59.11 -32.14 -17.94
C ALA A 168 -57.97 -31.67 -17.01
N SER A 169 -57.93 -32.22 -15.80
CA SER A 169 -56.86 -31.92 -14.84
C SER A 169 -55.47 -32.31 -15.38
N PRO A 170 -54.36 -31.72 -14.90
CA PRO A 170 -53.01 -32.13 -15.31
C PRO A 170 -52.75 -33.63 -15.12
N LEU A 171 -53.25 -34.22 -14.02
CA LEU A 171 -53.13 -35.66 -13.74
C LEU A 171 -53.94 -36.51 -14.72
N GLU A 172 -55.11 -36.04 -15.13
CA GLU A 172 -55.97 -36.74 -16.08
C GLU A 172 -55.40 -36.74 -17.50
N ARG A 173 -54.80 -35.61 -17.92
CA ARG A 173 -54.06 -35.55 -19.20
C ARG A 173 -52.84 -36.47 -19.21
N GLU A 174 -52.14 -36.58 -18.07
CA GLU A 174 -51.02 -37.51 -17.91
C GLU A 174 -51.49 -38.97 -18.02
N LEU A 175 -52.59 -39.33 -17.34
CA LEU A 175 -53.17 -40.67 -17.41
C LEU A 175 -53.61 -41.04 -18.83
N LEU A 176 -54.31 -40.15 -19.52
CA LEU A 176 -54.74 -40.39 -20.90
C LEU A 176 -53.55 -40.65 -21.84
N ARG A 177 -52.45 -39.90 -21.67
CA ARG A 177 -51.24 -40.13 -22.47
C ARG A 177 -50.62 -41.50 -22.19
N LEU A 178 -50.58 -41.92 -20.92
CA LEU A 178 -50.04 -43.23 -20.53
C LEU A 178 -50.92 -44.38 -21.02
N TYR A 179 -52.25 -44.22 -21.00
CA TYR A 179 -53.17 -45.20 -21.55
C TYR A 179 -53.03 -45.34 -23.06
N GLU A 180 -52.84 -44.24 -23.78
CA GLU A 180 -52.58 -44.28 -25.22
C GLU A 180 -51.26 -44.98 -25.53
N ALA A 181 -50.20 -44.67 -24.79
CA ALA A 181 -48.91 -45.35 -24.93
C ALA A 181 -49.01 -46.88 -24.69
N LEU A 182 -49.83 -47.32 -23.73
CA LEU A 182 -50.08 -48.75 -23.48
C LEU A 182 -50.81 -49.43 -24.65
N ARG A 183 -51.73 -48.72 -25.31
CA ARG A 183 -52.45 -49.24 -26.49
C ARG A 183 -51.54 -49.31 -27.70
N GLU A 184 -50.76 -48.28 -27.95
CA GLU A 184 -49.77 -48.24 -29.03
C GLU A 184 -48.73 -49.36 -28.85
N LEU A 185 -48.23 -49.53 -27.62
CA LEU A 185 -47.31 -50.61 -27.27
C LEU A 185 -47.92 -52.00 -27.52
N ALA A 186 -49.19 -52.21 -27.16
CA ALA A 186 -49.89 -53.47 -27.44
C ALA A 186 -50.07 -53.71 -28.94
N PHE A 187 -50.40 -52.66 -29.71
CA PHE A 187 -50.50 -52.74 -31.16
C PHE A 187 -49.17 -53.10 -31.82
N ASP A 188 -48.07 -52.46 -31.40
CA ASP A 188 -46.74 -52.71 -31.95
C ASP A 188 -46.22 -54.13 -31.63
N HIS A 189 -46.54 -54.67 -30.45
CA HIS A 189 -46.29 -56.07 -30.12
C HIS A 189 -47.10 -57.02 -31.01
N HIS A 190 -48.40 -56.77 -31.22
CA HIS A 190 -49.22 -57.56 -32.13
C HIS A 190 -48.76 -57.47 -33.60
N ALA A 191 -48.20 -56.34 -34.00
CA ALA A 191 -47.60 -56.14 -35.32
C ALA A 191 -46.20 -56.78 -35.46
N GLY A 192 -45.68 -57.40 -34.39
CA GLY A 192 -44.37 -58.07 -34.38
C GLY A 192 -43.17 -57.13 -34.35
N LYS A 193 -43.36 -55.85 -34.01
CA LYS A 193 -42.26 -54.86 -33.94
C LYS A 193 -41.44 -54.95 -32.65
N LEU A 194 -41.99 -55.57 -31.61
CA LEU A 194 -41.39 -55.70 -30.27
C LEU A 194 -41.27 -57.18 -29.88
N SER A 195 -40.16 -57.53 -29.23
CA SER A 195 -40.02 -58.85 -28.63
C SER A 195 -40.97 -59.00 -27.43
N PRO A 196 -41.38 -60.23 -27.06
CA PRO A 196 -42.21 -60.45 -25.88
C PRO A 196 -41.55 -59.95 -24.57
N GLU A 197 -40.23 -60.07 -24.46
CA GLU A 197 -39.48 -59.61 -23.28
C GLU A 197 -39.48 -58.08 -23.17
N ASP A 198 -39.26 -57.38 -24.29
CA ASP A 198 -39.27 -55.91 -24.34
C ASP A 198 -40.68 -55.35 -24.11
N TYR A 199 -41.69 -56.01 -24.69
CA TYR A 199 -43.10 -55.64 -24.48
C TYR A 199 -43.49 -55.74 -23.01
N GLU A 200 -43.16 -56.84 -22.33
CA GLU A 200 -43.46 -57.04 -20.92
C GLU A 200 -42.73 -56.03 -20.02
N ALA A 201 -41.46 -55.74 -20.31
CA ALA A 201 -40.68 -54.76 -19.57
C ALA A 201 -41.24 -53.33 -19.72
N MET A 202 -41.55 -52.91 -20.96
CA MET A 202 -42.11 -51.58 -21.24
C MET A 202 -43.53 -51.45 -20.69
N ARG A 203 -44.37 -52.48 -20.84
CA ARG A 203 -45.73 -52.51 -20.30
C ARG A 203 -45.72 -52.34 -18.79
N ALA A 204 -44.84 -53.06 -18.09
CA ALA A 204 -44.73 -52.96 -16.63
C ALA A 204 -44.34 -51.55 -16.17
N ASP A 205 -43.45 -50.85 -16.88
CA ASP A 205 -43.07 -49.45 -16.57
C ASP A 205 -44.23 -48.48 -16.80
N TYR A 206 -44.93 -48.58 -17.93
CA TYR A 206 -46.09 -47.73 -18.23
C TYR A 206 -47.26 -47.98 -17.27
N GLU A 207 -47.56 -49.26 -16.94
CA GLU A 207 -48.58 -49.61 -15.95
C GLU A 207 -48.23 -49.09 -14.56
N ALA A 208 -46.95 -49.17 -14.15
CA ALA A 208 -46.49 -48.66 -12.87
C ALA A 208 -46.61 -47.12 -12.76
N ARG A 209 -46.27 -46.40 -13.83
CA ARG A 209 -46.43 -44.95 -13.91
C ARG A 209 -47.91 -44.56 -13.89
N ALA A 210 -48.75 -45.23 -14.69
CA ALA A 210 -50.19 -44.99 -14.71
C ALA A 210 -50.82 -45.26 -13.33
N ALA A 211 -50.43 -46.33 -12.65
CA ALA A 211 -50.88 -46.65 -11.30
C ALA A 211 -50.45 -45.60 -10.25
N ALA A 212 -49.30 -44.93 -10.45
CA ALA A 212 -48.86 -43.84 -9.58
C ALA A 212 -49.73 -42.60 -9.75
N VAL A 213 -49.99 -42.18 -10.99
CA VAL A 213 -50.84 -41.02 -11.30
C VAL A 213 -52.29 -41.26 -10.89
N LEU A 214 -52.81 -42.49 -11.10
CA LEU A 214 -54.15 -42.89 -10.67
C LEU A 214 -54.33 -42.78 -9.15
N ARG A 215 -53.29 -43.15 -8.38
CA ARG A 215 -53.29 -43.03 -6.93
C ARG A 215 -53.33 -41.58 -6.47
N GLU A 216 -52.56 -40.71 -7.13
CA GLU A 216 -52.57 -39.27 -6.83
C GLU A 216 -53.93 -38.64 -7.11
N ARG A 217 -54.56 -39.00 -8.24
CA ARG A 217 -55.93 -38.61 -8.58
C ARG A 217 -56.94 -39.08 -7.54
N ASP A 218 -56.86 -40.34 -7.11
CA ASP A 218 -57.74 -40.90 -6.08
C ASP A 218 -57.54 -40.24 -4.70
N VAL A 219 -56.32 -39.76 -4.39
CA VAL A 219 -56.03 -39.00 -3.17
C VAL A 219 -56.61 -37.59 -3.24
N GLU A 220 -56.54 -36.93 -4.40
CA GLU A 220 -57.09 -35.59 -4.62
C GLU A 220 -58.63 -35.59 -4.64
N ALA A 221 -59.25 -36.68 -5.10
CA ALA A 221 -60.71 -36.86 -5.13
C ALA A 221 -61.33 -37.23 -3.77
N ARG A 222 -60.54 -37.56 -2.74
CA ARG A 222 -61.07 -37.87 -1.41
C ARG A 222 -61.49 -36.59 -0.69
N PRO A 223 -62.73 -36.50 -0.14
CA PRO A 223 -63.12 -35.38 0.69
C PRO A 223 -62.20 -35.29 1.91
N ALA A 224 -61.61 -34.11 2.13
CA ALA A 224 -60.62 -33.91 3.19
C ALA A 224 -61.21 -34.25 4.57
N PRO A 225 -60.51 -35.03 5.42
CA PRO A 225 -60.91 -35.18 6.82
C PRO A 225 -60.81 -33.81 7.52
N ALA A 226 -61.80 -33.48 8.35
CA ALA A 226 -61.90 -32.20 9.04
C ALA A 226 -60.57 -31.76 9.68
N PRO A 227 -60.18 -30.48 9.55
CA PRO A 227 -58.84 -30.02 9.92
C PRO A 227 -58.60 -30.21 11.42
N ARG A 228 -57.65 -31.09 11.77
CA ARG A 228 -57.04 -31.07 13.10
C ARG A 228 -56.17 -29.82 13.21
N ALA A 229 -56.35 -29.07 14.29
CA ALA A 229 -55.67 -27.81 14.57
C ALA A 229 -54.15 -27.92 14.33
N PRO A 230 -53.51 -26.90 13.72
CA PRO A 230 -52.10 -26.97 13.39
C PRO A 230 -51.26 -27.03 14.67
N ALA A 231 -50.55 -28.14 14.86
CA ALA A 231 -49.45 -28.22 15.81
C ALA A 231 -48.39 -27.20 15.38
N ARG A 232 -48.35 -26.07 16.07
CA ARG A 232 -47.40 -24.97 15.91
C ARG A 232 -45.97 -25.49 16.10
N GLY A 233 -45.35 -25.94 15.01
CA GLY A 233 -43.94 -26.32 14.96
C GLY A 233 -43.08 -25.10 15.25
N ARG A 234 -42.46 -25.05 16.43
CA ARG A 234 -41.47 -24.04 16.86
C ARG A 234 -40.17 -24.14 16.05
N LYS A 235 -40.22 -23.96 14.73
CA LYS A 235 -39.05 -23.99 13.84
C LYS A 235 -38.85 -22.77 12.93
N PRO A 236 -39.75 -21.77 12.75
CA PRO A 236 -39.40 -20.60 11.96
C PRO A 236 -38.54 -19.59 12.75
N LEU A 237 -38.77 -19.45 14.06
CA LEU A 237 -38.03 -18.48 14.88
C LEU A 237 -36.54 -18.85 15.06
N ARG A 238 -36.22 -20.15 15.18
CA ARG A 238 -34.81 -20.60 15.30
C ARG A 238 -34.03 -20.42 13.99
N VAL A 239 -34.69 -20.60 12.84
CA VAL A 239 -34.09 -20.35 11.53
C VAL A 239 -33.91 -18.84 11.31
N ALA A 240 -34.90 -18.03 11.68
CA ALA A 240 -34.80 -16.58 11.63
C ALA A 240 -33.72 -16.02 12.56
N LEU A 241 -33.61 -16.53 13.80
CA LEU A 241 -32.59 -16.13 14.76
C LEU A 241 -31.17 -16.53 14.32
N THR A 242 -31.01 -17.70 13.72
CA THR A 242 -29.70 -18.15 13.20
C THR A 242 -29.29 -17.35 11.96
N ALA A 243 -30.22 -17.07 11.05
CA ALA A 243 -29.98 -16.19 9.91
C ALA A 243 -29.64 -14.76 10.34
N ALA A 244 -30.39 -14.20 11.30
CA ALA A 244 -30.12 -12.87 11.86
C ALA A 244 -28.76 -12.82 12.58
N SER A 245 -28.42 -13.86 13.35
CA SER A 245 -27.12 -13.93 14.03
C SER A 245 -25.95 -14.02 13.04
N LEU A 246 -26.10 -14.78 11.95
CA LEU A 246 -25.10 -14.87 10.88
C LEU A 246 -24.96 -13.54 10.12
N LEU A 247 -26.07 -12.83 9.88
CA LEU A 247 -26.06 -11.51 9.26
C LEU A 247 -25.37 -10.48 10.16
N VAL A 248 -25.72 -10.42 11.44
CA VAL A 248 -25.09 -9.52 12.42
C VAL A 248 -23.61 -9.85 12.57
N PHE A 249 -23.25 -11.13 12.63
CA PHE A 249 -21.85 -11.54 12.69
C PHE A 249 -21.09 -11.18 11.40
N GLY A 250 -21.68 -11.38 10.23
CA GLY A 250 -21.08 -11.00 8.94
C GLY A 250 -20.91 -9.49 8.79
N VAL A 251 -21.89 -8.70 9.24
CA VAL A 251 -21.80 -7.23 9.26
C VAL A 251 -20.78 -6.77 10.31
N ALA A 252 -20.77 -7.33 11.51
CA ALA A 252 -19.80 -6.99 12.54
C ALA A 252 -18.37 -7.37 12.13
N LEU A 253 -18.18 -8.55 11.51
CA LEU A 253 -16.91 -8.99 10.96
C LEU A 253 -16.49 -8.14 9.77
N GLY A 254 -17.43 -7.77 8.89
CA GLY A 254 -17.18 -6.86 7.78
C GLY A 254 -16.80 -5.45 8.25
N VAL A 255 -17.48 -4.92 9.27
CA VAL A 255 -17.14 -3.64 9.91
C VAL A 255 -15.80 -3.72 10.63
N PHE A 256 -15.53 -4.81 11.35
CA PHE A 256 -14.26 -5.03 12.06
C PHE A 256 -13.08 -5.21 11.09
N LEU A 257 -13.26 -5.97 10.01
CA LEU A 257 -12.27 -6.10 8.93
C LEU A 257 -12.11 -4.78 8.19
N ALA A 258 -13.17 -4.04 7.92
CA ALA A 258 -13.09 -2.70 7.33
C ALA A 258 -12.43 -1.70 8.30
N GLN A 259 -12.58 -1.85 9.62
CA GLN A 259 -11.91 -1.01 10.62
C GLN A 259 -10.45 -1.42 10.84
N GLY A 260 -10.10 -2.69 10.64
CA GLY A 260 -8.73 -3.20 10.69
C GLY A 260 -7.95 -3.02 9.38
N LEU A 261 -8.65 -2.97 8.24
CA LEU A 261 -8.10 -2.67 6.91
C LEU A 261 -8.25 -1.20 6.52
N ARG A 262 -9.07 -0.41 7.24
CA ARG A 262 -8.89 1.04 7.25
C ARG A 262 -7.45 1.26 7.71
N PRO A 263 -6.58 1.85 6.88
CA PRO A 263 -5.35 2.38 7.43
C PRO A 263 -5.76 3.23 8.63
N ARG A 264 -5.15 3.00 9.80
CA ARG A 264 -5.18 4.00 10.87
C ARG A 264 -4.87 5.32 10.16
N GLY A 265 -5.87 6.19 10.08
CA GLY A 265 -5.81 7.39 9.25
C GLY A 265 -4.54 8.16 9.56
N SER A 266 -3.61 8.11 8.62
CA SER A 266 -2.83 9.23 8.13
C SER A 266 -2.53 10.36 9.11
N SER A 267 -1.83 10.10 10.22
CA SER A 267 -1.08 11.16 10.91
C SER A 267 0.23 11.54 10.17
N MET A 268 0.48 10.92 9.02
CA MET A 268 1.57 11.24 8.09
C MET A 268 1.01 11.28 6.67
N ASP A 269 -0.08 12.03 6.46
CA ASP A 269 -0.16 12.91 5.28
C ASP A 269 1.22 13.56 5.14
N SER A 270 1.81 13.51 3.95
CA SER A 270 3.17 14.02 3.72
C SER A 270 3.33 15.36 4.46
N ILE A 271 4.23 15.41 5.44
CA ILE A 271 4.43 16.61 6.29
C ILE A 271 4.78 17.82 5.41
N THR A 272 5.14 17.59 4.16
CA THR A 272 5.52 18.59 3.17
C THR A 272 4.47 18.86 2.09
N GLY A 273 3.39 18.08 1.95
CA GLY A 273 2.52 18.15 0.76
C GLY A 273 1.19 18.86 1.01
N ASP A 274 0.29 18.23 1.75
CA ASP A 274 -1.15 18.48 1.62
C ASP A 274 -1.62 19.87 2.10
N PHE A 275 -0.95 20.45 3.11
CA PHE A 275 -1.25 21.80 3.56
C PHE A 275 -0.48 22.89 2.79
N LEU A 276 0.69 22.56 2.21
CA LEU A 276 1.46 23.52 1.41
C LEU A 276 0.82 23.73 0.03
N THR A 277 0.25 22.68 -0.56
CA THR A 277 -0.41 22.72 -1.87
C THR A 277 -1.91 22.99 -1.81
N GLY A 278 -2.54 22.86 -0.64
CA GLY A 278 -3.99 23.02 -0.47
C GLY A 278 -4.83 21.89 -1.08
N THR A 279 -4.20 20.76 -1.42
CA THR A 279 -4.83 19.61 -2.11
C THR A 279 -5.29 18.50 -1.16
N GLY A 280 -5.30 18.74 0.16
CA GLY A 280 -5.73 17.76 1.16
C GLY A 280 -7.25 17.49 1.13
N PRO A 281 -7.71 16.32 1.63
CA PRO A 281 -9.12 15.92 1.62
C PRO A 281 -10.08 16.81 2.43
N GLY A 282 -9.58 17.84 3.12
CA GLY A 282 -10.37 18.80 3.91
C GLY A 282 -11.06 19.89 3.09
N GLY A 283 -10.96 19.85 1.76
CA GLY A 283 -11.72 20.71 0.87
C GLY A 283 -13.22 20.45 0.96
N ILE A 284 -13.91 21.27 1.75
CA ILE A 284 -15.36 21.50 1.73
C ILE A 284 -16.23 20.31 2.17
N SER A 285 -16.28 20.01 3.47
CA SER A 285 -17.47 19.40 4.08
C SER A 285 -17.45 19.50 5.60
N GLY A 286 -18.40 20.25 6.19
CA GLY A 286 -18.75 20.11 7.61
C GLY A 286 -18.80 21.40 8.43
N THR A 287 -19.91 22.13 8.30
CA THR A 287 -20.52 23.00 9.33
C THR A 287 -19.76 24.24 9.82
N LEU A 288 -20.13 25.37 9.20
CA LEU A 288 -20.13 26.72 9.78
C LEU A 288 -21.02 26.77 11.05
N SER A 289 -20.44 26.71 12.26
CA SER A 289 -20.85 27.45 13.47
C SER A 289 -20.22 26.84 14.73
N PHE A 290 -19.10 27.39 15.21
CA PHE A 290 -18.65 27.44 16.63
C PHE A 290 -17.26 28.13 16.68
N ARG A 291 -17.18 29.39 16.25
CA ARG A 291 -15.95 29.98 15.64
C ARG A 291 -15.02 30.81 16.53
N GLY A 292 -15.12 30.75 17.87
CA GLY A 292 -14.23 31.55 18.76
C GLY A 292 -13.21 30.74 19.57
N ASN A 293 -13.70 29.75 20.32
CA ASN A 293 -12.92 29.01 21.33
C ASN A 293 -11.88 28.03 20.71
N THR A 294 -12.18 27.45 19.56
CA THR A 294 -11.42 26.31 19.03
C THR A 294 -10.00 26.68 18.60
N VAL A 295 -9.79 27.86 17.99
CA VAL A 295 -8.47 28.28 17.48
C VAL A 295 -7.52 28.61 18.63
N GLU A 296 -7.97 29.38 19.63
CA GLU A 296 -7.15 29.72 20.80
C GLU A 296 -6.79 28.48 21.61
N ARG A 297 -7.74 27.55 21.79
CA ARG A 297 -7.50 26.27 22.46
C ARG A 297 -6.50 25.41 21.70
N ASN A 298 -6.68 25.24 20.39
CA ASN A 298 -5.76 24.46 19.56
C ASN A 298 -4.36 25.09 19.53
N LEU A 299 -4.27 26.42 19.53
CA LEU A 299 -3.00 27.12 19.63
C LEU A 299 -2.30 26.86 20.98
N ALA A 300 -3.02 26.93 22.09
CA ALA A 300 -2.46 26.64 23.42
C ALA A 300 -2.02 25.18 23.56
N GLU A 301 -2.85 24.24 23.14
CA GLU A 301 -2.55 22.80 23.16
C GLU A 301 -1.38 22.46 22.21
N GLY A 302 -1.34 23.05 21.02
CA GLY A 302 -0.28 22.90 20.04
C GLY A 302 1.08 23.42 20.53
N ARG A 303 1.12 24.59 21.16
CA ARG A 303 2.34 25.11 21.80
C ARG A 303 2.83 24.20 22.92
N ALA A 304 1.92 23.80 23.81
CA ALA A 304 2.28 22.92 24.91
C ALA A 304 2.80 21.56 24.41
N ALA A 305 2.23 21.02 23.33
CA ALA A 305 2.72 19.80 22.68
C ALA A 305 4.11 20.00 22.07
N PHE A 306 4.32 21.13 21.40
CA PHE A 306 5.61 21.50 20.79
C PHE A 306 6.72 21.62 21.84
N GLU A 307 6.46 22.29 22.96
CA GLU A 307 7.40 22.46 24.08
C GLU A 307 7.78 21.12 24.72
N ARG A 308 6.85 20.16 24.77
CA ARG A 308 7.10 18.80 25.24
C ARG A 308 7.85 17.92 24.23
N GLY A 309 8.12 18.43 23.01
CA GLY A 309 8.72 17.68 21.92
C GLY A 309 7.78 16.66 21.27
N ASP A 310 6.49 16.67 21.60
CA ASP A 310 5.47 15.85 20.93
C ASP A 310 5.05 16.53 19.61
N TYR A 311 5.98 16.51 18.65
CA TYR A 311 5.79 17.15 17.36
C TYR A 311 4.61 16.58 16.58
N ARG A 312 4.24 15.31 16.82
CA ARG A 312 3.08 14.69 16.19
C ARG A 312 1.79 15.39 16.62
N MET A 313 1.57 15.50 17.93
CA MET A 313 0.38 16.16 18.46
C MET A 313 0.38 17.67 18.16
N ALA A 314 1.56 18.32 18.18
CA ALA A 314 1.69 19.71 17.80
C ALA A 314 1.25 19.95 16.34
N ILE A 315 1.69 19.10 15.40
CA ILE A 315 1.27 19.17 14.00
C ILE A 315 -0.24 19.08 13.86
N ASP A 316 -0.90 18.15 14.58
CA ASP A 316 -2.35 17.96 14.49
C ASP A 316 -3.11 19.22 14.93
N HIS A 317 -2.71 19.84 16.03
CA HIS A 317 -3.32 21.09 16.50
C HIS A 317 -3.08 22.25 15.52
N PHE A 318 -1.86 22.43 15.00
CA PHE A 318 -1.60 23.50 14.04
C PHE A 318 -2.29 23.27 12.69
N LYS A 319 -2.44 22.02 12.24
CA LYS A 319 -3.24 21.68 11.04
C LYS A 319 -4.69 22.08 11.22
N SER A 320 -5.29 21.80 12.38
CA SER A 320 -6.67 22.21 12.66
C SER A 320 -6.87 23.73 12.66
N MET A 321 -5.82 24.51 12.97
CA MET A 321 -5.86 25.97 12.80
C MET A 321 -5.88 26.36 11.33
N LEU A 322 -5.12 25.65 10.47
CA LEU A 322 -5.10 25.87 9.02
C LEU A 322 -6.39 25.45 8.30
N GLU A 323 -7.20 24.58 8.90
CA GLU A 323 -8.54 24.29 8.40
C GLU A 323 -9.49 25.48 8.57
N VAL A 324 -9.25 26.33 9.57
CA VAL A 324 -10.04 27.54 9.83
C VAL A 324 -9.51 28.72 9.01
N ASP A 325 -8.20 28.97 9.07
CA ASP A 325 -7.50 29.94 8.24
C ASP A 325 -6.27 29.28 7.57
N PRO A 326 -6.36 28.94 6.26
CA PRO A 326 -5.27 28.32 5.52
C PRO A 326 -3.96 29.10 5.51
N ASN A 327 -3.97 30.39 5.83
CA ASN A 327 -2.77 31.23 5.85
C ASN A 327 -2.46 31.77 7.25
N ASP A 328 -2.96 31.13 8.31
CA ASP A 328 -2.66 31.52 9.68
C ASP A 328 -1.13 31.57 9.89
N PRO A 329 -0.55 32.75 10.18
CA PRO A 329 0.88 32.91 10.19
C PRO A 329 1.52 32.22 11.41
N THR A 330 0.77 32.00 12.49
CA THR A 330 1.27 31.33 13.69
C THR A 330 1.42 29.83 13.46
N ALA A 331 0.37 29.18 12.96
CA ALA A 331 0.37 27.75 12.63
C ALA A 331 1.42 27.42 11.56
N LEU A 332 1.51 28.22 10.49
CA LEU A 332 2.54 28.07 9.45
C LEU A 332 3.96 28.24 9.99
N SER A 333 4.18 29.16 10.94
CA SER A 333 5.50 29.35 11.57
C SER A 333 5.91 28.14 12.40
N TYR A 334 5.01 27.61 13.24
CA TYR A 334 5.30 26.42 14.04
C TYR A 334 5.49 25.17 13.18
N LEU A 335 4.64 24.96 12.17
CA LEU A 335 4.81 23.85 11.23
C LEU A 335 6.13 23.97 10.46
N GLY A 336 6.52 25.18 10.06
CA GLY A 336 7.80 25.45 9.43
C GLY A 336 8.99 25.09 10.33
N MET A 337 8.91 25.44 11.62
CA MET A 337 9.92 25.07 12.62
C MET A 337 10.01 23.56 12.84
N ILE A 338 8.86 22.89 12.98
CA ILE A 338 8.78 21.44 13.17
C ILE A 338 9.36 20.71 11.95
N LEU A 339 9.03 21.17 10.74
CA LEU A 339 9.57 20.65 9.49
C LEU A 339 11.08 20.79 9.40
N ALA A 340 11.61 21.98 9.70
CA ALA A 340 13.04 22.22 9.67
C ALA A 340 13.80 21.34 10.67
N ARG A 341 13.26 21.18 11.88
CA ARG A 341 13.83 20.30 12.91
C ARG A 341 13.73 18.81 12.54
N GLY A 342 12.75 18.45 11.72
CA GLY A 342 12.62 17.13 11.09
C GLY A 342 13.54 16.90 9.88
N GLY A 343 14.46 17.83 9.57
CA GLY A 343 15.38 17.73 8.44
C GLY A 343 14.83 18.25 7.11
N HIS A 344 13.60 18.77 7.09
CA HIS A 344 12.94 19.29 5.89
C HIS A 344 13.02 20.83 5.83
N ALA A 345 14.23 21.37 5.93
CA ALA A 345 14.47 22.82 6.04
C ALA A 345 13.89 23.63 4.85
N ASP A 346 13.93 23.11 3.62
CA ASP A 346 13.34 23.80 2.46
C ASP A 346 11.81 23.89 2.55
N ALA A 347 11.14 22.81 2.92
CA ALA A 347 9.69 22.81 3.11
C ALA A 347 9.29 23.69 4.30
N GLY A 348 10.10 23.69 5.36
CA GLY A 348 9.91 24.58 6.50
C GLY A 348 9.98 26.06 6.10
N LEU A 349 10.99 26.44 5.30
CA LEU A 349 11.09 27.80 4.77
C LEU A 349 9.93 28.17 3.85
N GLN A 350 9.44 27.25 3.02
CA GLN A 350 8.25 27.52 2.19
C GLN A 350 7.00 27.81 3.02
N ALA A 351 6.78 27.09 4.12
CA ALA A 351 5.68 27.35 5.06
C ALA A 351 5.83 28.75 5.71
N ILE A 352 7.04 29.09 6.14
CA ILE A 352 7.34 30.38 6.78
C ILE A 352 7.21 31.53 5.79
N ASP A 353 7.71 31.37 4.56
CA ASP A 353 7.58 32.37 3.51
C ASP A 353 6.11 32.57 3.12
N ARG A 354 5.26 31.52 3.22
CA ARG A 354 3.81 31.66 3.08
C ARG A 354 3.18 32.50 4.19
N ALA A 355 3.58 32.29 5.45
CA ALA A 355 3.16 33.12 6.56
C ALA A 355 3.55 34.59 6.37
N LEU A 356 4.78 34.84 5.88
CA LEU A 356 5.30 36.19 5.64
C LEU A 356 4.70 36.88 4.41
N ARG A 357 4.08 36.14 3.49
CA ARG A 357 3.32 36.75 2.38
C ARG A 357 2.03 37.42 2.89
N THR A 358 1.37 36.83 3.88
CA THR A 358 0.13 37.38 4.46
C THR A 358 0.41 38.33 5.62
N ALA A 359 1.41 38.05 6.43
CA ALA A 359 1.83 38.88 7.56
C ALA A 359 3.35 39.13 7.52
N PRO A 360 3.83 40.12 6.73
CA PRO A 360 5.26 40.37 6.49
C PRO A 360 6.09 40.70 7.73
N ASP A 361 5.45 41.21 8.78
CA ASP A 361 6.05 41.62 10.05
C ASP A 361 5.74 40.65 11.20
N HIS A 362 5.21 39.45 10.90
CA HIS A 362 4.82 38.47 11.91
C HIS A 362 6.04 38.00 12.74
N PRO A 363 6.07 38.25 14.07
CA PRO A 363 7.29 38.07 14.86
C PRO A 363 7.82 36.64 14.87
N LEU A 364 6.92 35.68 15.10
CA LEU A 364 7.27 34.27 15.17
C LEU A 364 7.74 33.76 13.80
N ALA A 365 7.19 34.28 12.71
CA ALA A 365 7.59 33.86 11.36
C ALA A 365 9.01 34.36 11.04
N LEU A 366 9.31 35.63 11.32
CA LEU A 366 10.65 36.20 11.13
C LEU A 366 11.68 35.55 12.05
N TRP A 367 11.33 35.30 13.32
CA TRP A 367 12.18 34.59 14.27
C TRP A 367 12.53 33.19 13.77
N THR A 368 11.50 32.42 13.41
CA THR A 368 11.65 31.05 12.92
C THR A 368 12.43 31.02 11.61
N ARG A 369 12.16 31.95 10.68
CA ARG A 369 12.92 32.07 9.43
C ARG A 369 14.41 32.24 9.70
N GLY A 370 14.76 33.13 10.61
CA GLY A 370 16.16 33.37 10.98
C GLY A 370 16.82 32.14 11.59
N LEU A 371 16.14 31.46 12.52
CA LEU A 371 16.64 30.20 13.10
C LEU A 371 16.84 29.10 12.05
N VAL A 372 15.87 28.90 11.14
CA VAL A 372 15.97 27.86 10.11
C VAL A 372 17.11 28.16 9.12
N LEU A 373 17.27 29.42 8.74
CA LEU A 373 18.38 29.83 7.86
C LEU A 373 19.73 29.64 8.56
N TYR A 374 19.82 30.02 9.82
CA TYR A 374 21.04 29.93 10.59
C TYR A 374 21.44 28.48 10.90
N GLU A 375 20.57 27.71 11.53
CA GLU A 375 20.89 26.37 12.04
C GLU A 375 20.80 25.28 10.96
N ALA A 376 19.75 25.30 10.14
CA ALA A 376 19.49 24.20 9.21
C ALA A 376 20.06 24.44 7.80
N LYS A 377 20.24 25.72 7.40
CA LYS A 377 20.81 26.07 6.09
C LYS A 377 22.25 26.56 6.15
N GLY A 378 22.74 26.96 7.32
CA GLY A 378 24.07 27.58 7.43
C GLY A 378 24.18 28.88 6.64
N ASP A 379 23.07 29.64 6.53
CA ASP A 379 23.00 30.95 5.87
C ASP A 379 22.89 32.07 6.93
N PRO A 380 24.02 32.48 7.54
CA PRO A 380 24.02 33.53 8.56
C PRO A 380 23.60 34.89 8.00
N ASP A 381 23.88 35.18 6.73
CA ASP A 381 23.46 36.42 6.07
C ASP A 381 21.92 36.51 5.95
N GLY A 382 21.29 35.41 5.53
CA GLY A 382 19.84 35.28 5.49
C GLY A 382 19.20 35.40 6.86
N ALA A 383 19.82 34.82 7.89
CA ALA A 383 19.36 34.89 9.26
C ALA A 383 19.41 36.31 9.84
N ILE A 384 20.52 37.02 9.62
CA ILE A 384 20.69 38.42 10.04
C ILE A 384 19.58 39.29 9.49
N ARG A 385 19.29 39.22 8.18
CA ARG A 385 18.22 40.03 7.57
C ARG A 385 16.86 39.76 8.20
N ALA A 386 16.55 38.50 8.51
CA ALA A 386 15.27 38.14 9.12
C ALA A 386 15.13 38.70 10.56
N TRP A 387 16.19 38.58 11.37
CA TRP A 387 16.20 39.09 12.73
C TRP A 387 16.30 40.62 12.81
N GLU A 388 17.00 41.27 11.88
CA GLU A 388 16.99 42.73 11.76
C GLU A 388 15.60 43.27 11.45
N THR A 389 14.86 42.62 10.54
CA THR A 389 13.46 42.98 10.28
C THR A 389 12.59 42.79 11.52
N LEU A 390 12.79 41.70 12.27
CA LEU A 390 12.08 41.43 13.52
C LEU A 390 12.32 42.51 14.59
N LEU A 391 13.57 42.99 14.72
CA LEU A 391 13.95 44.02 15.69
C LEU A 391 13.50 45.44 15.32
N ARG A 392 12.93 45.66 14.12
CA ARG A 392 12.31 46.96 13.79
C ARG A 392 11.07 47.24 14.64
N ARG A 393 10.49 46.20 15.25
CA ARG A 393 9.32 46.28 16.13
C ARG A 393 9.74 46.25 17.61
N PRO A 394 9.03 46.95 18.50
CA PRO A 394 9.10 46.67 19.93
C PRO A 394 8.77 45.19 20.23
N LEU A 395 9.67 44.52 20.94
CA LEU A 395 9.52 43.16 21.44
C LEU A 395 9.61 43.17 22.96
N ALA A 396 9.00 42.17 23.61
CA ALA A 396 9.15 42.00 25.05
C ALA A 396 10.62 41.69 25.40
N SER A 397 11.08 42.17 26.55
CA SER A 397 12.49 42.16 26.91
C SER A 397 13.21 40.81 26.97
N PRO A 398 12.60 39.61 27.17
CA PRO A 398 13.34 38.36 26.97
C PRO A 398 13.47 37.95 25.50
N ASP A 399 12.50 38.29 24.65
CA ASP A 399 12.50 37.93 23.22
C ASP A 399 13.48 38.81 22.44
N ALA A 400 13.51 40.11 22.75
CA ALA A 400 14.45 41.06 22.16
C ALA A 400 15.92 40.65 22.44
N ASP A 401 16.21 40.25 23.68
CA ASP A 401 17.54 39.80 24.08
C ASP A 401 17.93 38.49 23.39
N ALA A 402 17.00 37.55 23.24
CA ALA A 402 17.25 36.31 22.50
C ALA A 402 17.60 36.58 21.03
N VAL A 403 16.86 37.47 20.38
CA VAL A 403 17.13 37.89 19.00
C VAL A 403 18.47 38.60 18.89
N ALA A 404 18.78 39.52 19.81
CA ALA A 404 20.05 40.24 19.83
C ALA A 404 21.25 39.31 20.01
N ARG A 405 21.15 38.29 20.88
CA ARG A 405 22.20 37.26 21.06
C ARG A 405 22.46 36.48 19.78
N MET A 406 21.39 35.97 19.15
CA MET A 406 21.50 35.21 17.90
C MET A 406 22.06 36.07 16.76
N LEU A 407 21.62 37.33 16.66
CA LEU A 407 22.13 38.29 15.68
C LEU A 407 23.63 38.58 15.89
N ALA A 408 24.07 38.76 17.13
CA ALA A 408 25.48 38.97 17.45
C ALA A 408 26.33 37.74 17.10
N GLU A 409 25.83 36.54 17.34
CA GLU A 409 26.51 35.30 16.96
C GLU A 409 26.60 35.13 15.43
N ALA A 410 25.50 35.32 14.70
CA ALA A 410 25.54 35.25 13.23
C ALA A 410 26.50 36.28 12.62
N ARG A 411 26.55 37.51 13.18
CA ARG A 411 27.52 38.54 12.78
C ARG A 411 28.96 38.14 13.11
N ARG A 412 29.21 37.50 14.25
CA ARG A 412 30.55 36.96 14.57
C ARG A 412 30.97 35.90 13.56
N GLN A 413 30.08 34.99 13.19
CA GLN A 413 30.38 33.96 12.19
C GLN A 413 30.74 34.54 10.82
N LEU A 414 30.11 35.64 10.42
CA LEU A 414 30.46 36.37 9.19
C LEU A 414 31.70 37.26 9.33
N ALA A 415 31.92 37.85 10.50
CA ALA A 415 33.04 38.74 10.78
C ALA A 415 34.34 38.01 11.08
N THR A 416 34.27 36.73 11.44
CA THR A 416 35.46 35.87 11.52
C THR A 416 35.97 35.72 10.09
N PRO A 417 37.09 36.35 9.70
CA PRO A 417 37.65 36.07 8.40
C PRO A 417 38.00 34.59 8.38
N ALA A 418 38.02 33.96 7.21
CA ALA A 418 38.63 32.66 7.00
C ALA A 418 40.17 32.66 7.27
N THR A 419 40.66 33.48 8.20
CA THR A 419 41.95 33.36 8.87
C THR A 419 41.89 32.19 9.83
N GLY A 420 42.17 31.00 9.31
CA GLY A 420 42.39 29.85 10.17
C GLY A 420 42.25 28.48 9.56
N LEU A 421 42.13 28.31 8.24
CA LEU A 421 42.27 26.99 7.60
C LEU A 421 43.01 27.09 6.26
N SER A 422 44.23 27.63 6.31
CA SER A 422 45.29 27.19 5.40
C SER A 422 46.47 26.71 6.26
N SER A 423 46.87 25.46 6.05
CA SER A 423 48.12 24.85 6.52
C SER A 423 48.31 24.63 8.04
N ARG A 424 47.52 23.73 8.64
CA ARG A 424 48.11 22.76 9.58
C ARG A 424 47.41 21.41 9.42
N ALA A 425 48.19 20.41 9.04
CA ALA A 425 47.75 19.05 8.82
C ALA A 425 46.97 18.51 10.03
N ALA A 426 45.69 18.21 9.81
CA ALA A 426 44.97 17.24 10.62
C ALA A 426 45.53 15.83 10.29
N PRO A 427 45.59 14.90 11.26
CA PRO A 427 45.98 13.52 10.99
C PRO A 427 45.05 12.94 9.91
N PRO A 428 45.52 12.01 9.06
CA PRO A 428 44.80 11.62 7.85
C PRO A 428 43.46 10.99 8.20
N ALA A 429 42.36 11.71 7.92
CA ALA A 429 41.02 11.14 7.87
C ALA A 429 40.91 10.26 6.60
N PRO A 430 40.22 9.12 6.67
CA PRO A 430 40.43 8.01 5.74
C PRO A 430 39.78 8.31 4.38
N ALA A 431 40.60 8.33 3.31
CA ALA A 431 40.36 8.03 1.89
C ALA A 431 39.06 8.46 1.13
N ALA A 432 38.02 8.98 1.78
CA ALA A 432 36.70 9.24 1.21
C ALA A 432 36.59 10.63 0.55
N GLU A 433 37.40 11.61 0.98
CA GLU A 433 37.44 12.96 0.38
C GLU A 433 38.11 13.01 -1.00
N ARG A 434 38.70 11.91 -1.48
CA ARG A 434 39.35 11.86 -2.81
C ARG A 434 38.38 11.60 -3.96
N ARG A 435 37.06 11.57 -3.71
CA ARG A 435 36.02 11.20 -4.67
C ARG A 435 35.02 12.34 -4.95
N LEU A 436 35.46 13.59 -4.80
CA LEU A 436 34.62 14.79 -4.98
C LEU A 436 35.20 15.70 -6.07
N ILE A 437 34.34 16.38 -6.82
CA ILE A 437 34.72 17.48 -7.73
C ILE A 437 33.92 18.71 -7.35
N ALA A 438 34.57 19.82 -7.01
CA ALA A 438 33.90 21.09 -6.71
C ALA A 438 34.32 22.18 -7.70
N GLY A 439 33.42 23.15 -7.91
CA GLY A 439 33.65 24.24 -8.85
C GLY A 439 32.52 25.25 -8.91
N ALA A 440 32.62 26.16 -9.86
CA ALA A 440 31.63 27.20 -10.12
C ALA A 440 31.19 27.22 -11.59
N VAL A 441 29.89 27.43 -11.81
CA VAL A 441 29.28 27.69 -13.12
C VAL A 441 28.95 29.18 -13.22
N THR A 442 29.41 29.82 -14.29
CA THR A 442 29.19 31.24 -14.57
C THR A 442 28.52 31.44 -15.93
N LEU A 443 27.89 32.61 -16.14
CA LEU A 443 27.35 33.01 -17.45
C LEU A 443 28.43 33.78 -18.24
N SER A 444 28.47 33.55 -19.56
CA SER A 444 29.25 34.36 -20.50
C SER A 444 28.79 35.82 -20.52
N GLU A 445 29.68 36.73 -20.92
CA GLU A 445 29.44 38.19 -20.86
C GLU A 445 28.24 38.63 -21.71
N GLY A 446 27.93 37.93 -22.81
CA GLY A 446 26.79 38.22 -23.68
C GLY A 446 25.41 37.90 -23.09
N ILE A 447 25.35 37.16 -21.97
CA ILE A 447 24.08 36.68 -21.37
C ILE A 447 23.81 37.36 -20.01
N ARG A 448 24.84 37.95 -19.37
CA ARG A 448 24.73 38.59 -18.04
C ARG A 448 23.77 39.79 -17.97
N GLY A 449 23.27 40.29 -19.11
CA GLY A 449 22.37 41.44 -19.20
C GLY A 449 20.94 41.14 -19.62
N GLU A 450 20.60 39.88 -19.96
CA GLU A 450 19.22 39.50 -20.32
C GLU A 450 18.44 39.02 -19.08
N ALA A 451 17.11 39.01 -19.17
CA ALA A 451 16.14 38.65 -18.12
C ALA A 451 16.56 37.44 -17.24
N PRO A 452 16.04 37.30 -16.00
CA PRO A 452 16.45 36.22 -15.10
C PRO A 452 16.36 34.85 -15.79
N VAL A 453 17.52 34.19 -15.92
CA VAL A 453 17.62 32.92 -16.61
C VAL A 453 17.08 31.81 -15.70
N THR A 454 15.78 31.55 -15.80
CA THR A 454 15.07 30.52 -15.03
C THR A 454 15.17 29.16 -15.72
N GLY A 455 15.14 28.09 -14.93
CA GLY A 455 15.27 26.72 -15.44
C GLY A 455 16.00 25.79 -14.48
N THR A 456 16.38 24.62 -14.97
CA THR A 456 17.11 23.61 -14.20
C THR A 456 18.53 23.45 -14.75
N LEU A 457 19.54 23.66 -13.90
CA LEU A 457 20.94 23.45 -14.21
C LEU A 457 21.32 22.00 -13.91
N PHE A 458 21.85 21.31 -14.92
CA PHE A 458 22.43 19.99 -14.80
C PHE A 458 23.95 20.10 -14.94
N VAL A 459 24.68 19.72 -13.90
CA VAL A 459 26.14 19.59 -13.94
C VAL A 459 26.46 18.11 -14.13
N ILE A 460 27.15 17.78 -15.22
CA ILE A 460 27.29 16.43 -15.75
C ILE A 460 28.78 16.08 -15.83
N ALA A 461 29.19 15.00 -15.19
CA ALA A 461 30.51 14.40 -15.35
C ALA A 461 30.43 13.19 -16.31
N ARG A 462 31.27 13.19 -17.35
CA ARG A 462 31.39 12.10 -18.32
C ARG A 462 32.79 11.53 -18.35
N ARG A 463 32.89 10.23 -18.60
CA ARG A 463 34.17 9.56 -18.90
C ARG A 463 34.17 9.23 -20.40
N GLY A 464 34.94 9.98 -21.19
CA GLY A 464 34.92 9.87 -22.66
C GLY A 464 33.55 10.17 -23.28
N ALA A 465 33.25 9.54 -24.42
CA ALA A 465 31.98 9.72 -25.16
C ALA A 465 30.80 8.88 -24.61
N GLY A 466 30.98 8.23 -23.44
CA GLY A 466 29.99 7.33 -22.85
C GLY A 466 28.87 8.03 -22.07
N ALA A 467 28.03 7.22 -21.43
CA ALA A 467 26.96 7.70 -20.55
C ALA A 467 27.50 8.56 -19.38
N PRO A 468 26.71 9.51 -18.85
CA PRO A 468 27.09 10.28 -17.66
C PRO A 468 27.44 9.38 -16.47
N VAL A 469 28.56 9.67 -15.84
CA VAL A 469 29.01 8.98 -14.62
C VAL A 469 28.31 9.58 -13.40
N ALA A 470 28.26 10.91 -13.32
CA ALA A 470 27.56 11.62 -12.25
C ALA A 470 26.81 12.84 -12.79
N VAL A 471 25.64 13.14 -12.21
CA VAL A 471 24.79 14.27 -12.60
C VAL A 471 24.20 14.94 -11.37
N LYS A 472 24.47 16.24 -11.21
CA LYS A 472 23.84 17.08 -10.19
C LYS A 472 22.79 17.99 -10.80
N ARG A 473 21.62 18.04 -10.17
CA ARG A 473 20.48 18.86 -10.61
C ARG A 473 20.24 20.01 -9.64
N ILE A 474 20.23 21.24 -10.14
CA ILE A 474 20.00 22.47 -9.38
C ILE A 474 18.82 23.22 -10.03
N VAL A 475 17.73 23.40 -9.29
CA VAL A 475 16.52 24.08 -9.76
C VAL A 475 16.62 25.58 -9.45
N ASP A 476 16.23 26.42 -10.41
CA ASP A 476 16.27 27.89 -10.32
C ASP A 476 17.64 28.44 -9.85
N PRO A 477 18.72 28.13 -10.61
CA PRO A 477 20.08 28.54 -10.27
C PRO A 477 20.24 30.07 -10.27
N LYS A 478 20.88 30.62 -9.24
CA LYS A 478 21.33 32.01 -9.20
C LYS A 478 22.83 32.06 -9.50
N PHE A 479 23.20 32.65 -10.64
CA PHE A 479 24.60 32.70 -11.08
C PHE A 479 25.38 33.81 -10.36
N PRO A 480 26.65 33.57 -9.98
CA PRO A 480 27.43 32.33 -10.16
C PRO A 480 26.98 31.19 -9.23
N VAL A 481 26.90 29.96 -9.75
CA VAL A 481 26.45 28.78 -9.00
C VAL A 481 27.65 27.92 -8.60
N SER A 482 27.83 27.68 -7.31
CA SER A 482 28.78 26.68 -6.82
C SER A 482 28.18 25.27 -6.87
N PHE A 483 28.97 24.29 -7.28
CA PHE A 483 28.57 22.88 -7.31
C PHE A 483 29.63 21.98 -6.67
N VAL A 484 29.16 20.84 -6.16
CA VAL A 484 30.00 19.73 -5.67
C VAL A 484 29.41 18.45 -6.22
N LEU A 485 30.18 17.68 -6.97
CA LEU A 485 29.82 16.35 -7.46
C LEU A 485 30.47 15.30 -6.57
N GLY A 486 29.66 14.47 -5.94
CA GLY A 486 30.11 13.40 -5.05
C GLY A 486 29.57 12.01 -5.40
N PRO A 487 29.88 11.00 -4.57
CA PRO A 487 29.38 9.64 -4.73
C PRO A 487 27.84 9.55 -4.82
N GLU A 488 27.13 10.49 -4.20
CA GLU A 488 25.67 10.61 -4.23
C GLU A 488 25.11 11.04 -5.59
N ASP A 489 25.92 11.71 -6.42
CA ASP A 489 25.52 12.18 -7.74
C ASP A 489 25.78 11.12 -8.82
N VAL A 490 26.34 9.95 -8.47
CA VAL A 490 26.67 8.86 -9.41
C VAL A 490 25.41 8.14 -9.87
N MET A 491 25.25 8.03 -11.19
CA MET A 491 24.02 7.52 -11.81
C MET A 491 23.97 6.00 -11.95
N GLN A 492 25.12 5.32 -11.96
CA GLN A 492 25.20 3.87 -12.21
C GLN A 492 25.57 3.10 -10.93
N PRO A 493 24.78 2.10 -10.52
CA PRO A 493 25.11 1.23 -9.40
C PRO A 493 26.46 0.54 -9.61
N GLY A 494 27.42 0.78 -8.71
CA GLY A 494 28.77 0.20 -8.78
C GLY A 494 29.78 0.98 -9.64
N ALA A 495 29.37 2.05 -10.33
CA ALA A 495 30.32 2.99 -10.94
C ALA A 495 30.94 3.87 -9.84
N GLU A 496 32.23 4.18 -9.97
CA GLU A 496 32.90 5.13 -9.08
C GLU A 496 33.24 6.42 -9.84
N LEU A 497 33.04 7.56 -9.16
CA LEU A 497 33.59 8.84 -9.59
C LEU A 497 35.11 8.78 -9.31
N ALA A 498 35.87 8.38 -10.32
CA ALA A 498 37.33 8.21 -10.26
C ALA A 498 37.97 8.51 -11.63
N GLY A 499 39.24 8.92 -11.61
CA GLY A 499 40.03 9.27 -12.79
C GLY A 499 39.77 10.69 -13.31
N GLU A 500 39.99 10.90 -14.61
CA GLU A 500 39.65 12.16 -15.28
C GLU A 500 38.24 12.09 -15.88
N VAL A 501 37.50 13.18 -15.74
CA VAL A 501 36.16 13.33 -16.29
C VAL A 501 36.02 14.65 -17.05
N THR A 502 35.22 14.66 -18.10
CA THR A 502 34.79 15.89 -18.75
C THR A 502 33.57 16.43 -18.02
N LEU A 503 33.64 17.69 -17.57
CA LEU A 503 32.52 18.37 -16.94
C LEU A 503 31.77 19.23 -17.95
N VAL A 504 30.45 19.07 -17.98
CA VAL A 504 29.55 19.85 -18.82
C VAL A 504 28.40 20.35 -17.95
N ALA A 505 28.06 21.63 -18.05
CA ALA A 505 26.89 22.20 -17.40
C ALA A 505 25.86 22.60 -18.46
N ARG A 506 24.58 22.30 -18.19
CA ARG A 506 23.46 22.60 -19.09
C ARG A 506 22.31 23.21 -18.32
N LEU A 507 21.87 24.39 -18.72
CA LEU A 507 20.70 25.04 -18.19
C LEU A 507 19.51 24.81 -19.13
N LYS A 508 18.56 24.01 -18.67
CA LYS A 508 17.37 23.61 -19.42
C LYS A 508 16.16 24.42 -18.96
N ARG A 509 15.48 25.12 -19.87
CA ARG A 509 14.26 25.88 -19.52
C ARG A 509 13.06 24.97 -19.24
N ASP A 510 12.99 23.82 -19.89
CA ASP A 510 11.91 22.84 -19.76
C ASP A 510 12.05 21.91 -18.54
N GLY A 511 13.18 21.99 -17.82
CA GLY A 511 13.49 21.17 -16.64
C GLY A 511 13.74 19.70 -16.93
N ARG A 512 13.76 19.26 -18.20
CA ARG A 512 13.93 17.84 -18.57
C ARG A 512 15.40 17.49 -18.80
N ALA A 513 15.80 16.31 -18.35
CA ALA A 513 17.14 15.78 -18.63
C ALA A 513 17.22 15.34 -20.11
N GLY A 514 18.22 15.83 -20.84
CA GLY A 514 18.39 15.54 -22.27
C GLY A 514 19.52 16.33 -22.94
N PRO A 515 19.71 16.17 -24.27
CA PRO A 515 20.58 17.05 -25.04
C PRO A 515 20.10 18.50 -24.98
N ALA A 516 21.03 19.46 -25.12
CA ALA A 516 20.64 20.86 -25.21
C ALA A 516 19.95 21.12 -26.56
N VAL A 517 18.91 21.95 -26.53
CA VAL A 517 18.19 22.40 -27.72
C VAL A 517 18.35 23.91 -27.84
N ARG A 518 17.97 24.45 -29.01
CA ARG A 518 18.06 25.88 -29.28
C ARG A 518 17.30 26.69 -28.22
N GLY A 519 17.98 27.62 -27.55
CA GLY A 519 17.42 28.42 -26.45
C GLY A 519 17.84 27.98 -25.03
N ASP A 520 18.50 26.85 -24.89
CA ASP A 520 19.19 26.45 -23.66
C ASP A 520 20.59 27.06 -23.57
N LEU A 521 21.20 27.00 -22.38
CA LEU A 521 22.60 27.34 -22.20
C LEU A 521 23.43 26.10 -21.93
N GLU A 522 24.59 25.96 -22.57
CA GLU A 522 25.53 24.86 -22.35
C GLU A 522 26.95 25.42 -22.23
N GLY A 523 27.77 24.74 -21.43
CA GLY A 523 29.17 25.07 -21.26
C GLY A 523 29.96 23.85 -20.77
N ALA A 524 31.25 23.80 -21.08
CA ALA A 524 32.14 22.74 -20.62
C ALA A 524 33.34 23.32 -19.88
N ALA A 525 33.92 22.53 -18.96
CA ALA A 525 35.19 22.88 -18.35
C ALA A 525 36.32 22.83 -19.40
N PRO A 526 37.37 23.68 -19.26
CA PRO A 526 38.51 23.67 -20.17
C PRO A 526 39.36 22.40 -19.96
N GLY A 527 39.02 21.34 -20.69
CA GLY A 527 39.73 20.06 -20.67
C GLY A 527 39.22 19.05 -19.62
N PRO A 528 39.88 17.88 -19.53
CA PRO A 528 39.58 16.86 -18.53
C PRO A 528 39.84 17.37 -17.11
N VAL A 529 38.95 17.04 -16.18
CA VAL A 529 39.03 17.42 -14.76
C VAL A 529 39.26 16.17 -13.93
N ALA A 530 40.34 16.15 -13.14
CA ALA A 530 40.63 15.05 -12.24
C ALA A 530 39.65 15.04 -11.06
N VAL A 531 39.17 13.86 -10.67
CA VAL A 531 38.39 13.68 -9.43
C VAL A 531 39.28 14.04 -8.23
N GLY A 532 38.79 14.96 -7.39
CA GLY A 532 39.55 15.64 -6.33
C GLY A 532 39.75 17.14 -6.59
N THR A 533 39.45 17.64 -7.80
CA THR A 533 39.56 19.07 -8.14
C THR A 533 38.50 19.88 -7.41
N THR A 534 38.89 20.97 -6.74
CA THR A 534 37.98 21.83 -5.95
C THR A 534 37.68 23.20 -6.58
N ASN A 535 38.32 23.53 -7.70
CA ASN A 535 38.26 24.83 -8.37
C ASN A 535 37.90 24.73 -9.86
N ALA A 536 37.06 23.76 -10.24
CA ALA A 536 36.61 23.63 -11.63
C ALA A 536 35.77 24.85 -12.05
N ARG A 537 35.96 25.32 -13.29
CA ARG A 537 35.22 26.46 -13.84
C ARG A 537 34.51 26.07 -15.13
N ILE A 538 33.22 26.38 -15.20
CA ILE A 538 32.39 26.16 -16.39
C ILE A 538 31.69 27.48 -16.72
N THR A 539 31.78 27.90 -17.98
CA THR A 539 31.10 29.11 -18.45
C THR A 539 30.02 28.71 -19.45
N LEU A 540 28.78 29.13 -19.19
CA LEU A 540 27.62 28.83 -20.02
C LEU A 540 27.47 29.85 -21.15
N GLU A 541 27.20 29.32 -22.33
CA GLU A 541 26.93 30.07 -23.55
C GLU A 541 25.60 29.62 -24.16
N ALA A 542 25.00 30.48 -24.98
CA ALA A 542 23.74 30.17 -25.64
C ALA A 542 23.95 29.11 -26.72
N VAL A 543 23.15 28.05 -26.68
CA VAL A 543 23.17 27.00 -27.70
C VAL A 543 22.52 27.55 -28.97
N ARG A 544 23.35 27.74 -30.02
CA ARG A 544 22.94 28.34 -31.30
C ARG A 544 22.11 27.42 -32.18
#